data_AF-A0A4Q8TKQ5-F1
#
_entry.id   AF-A0A4Q8TKQ5-F1
#
_cell.length_a   1.000
_cell.length_b   1.000
_cell.length_c   1.000
_cell.angle_alpha   90.00
_cell.angle_beta   90.00
_cell.angle_gamma   90.00
#
_symmetry.space_group_name_H-M   'P 1'
#
loop_
_entity.id
_entity.type
_entity.pdbx_description
1 polymer ?
#
loop_
_entity_poly.entity_id
_entity_poly.type
_entity_poly.pdbx_seq_one_letter_code
_entity_poly.pdbx_strand_id
1 'polypeptide(L)' 'MKQKTLNLELTNDQFADLTNALEDHRDYFKKRADEAMLGMSLDTGYWKSRAEQVQEILGLVMHSARQDH' A
#
# COMPACT_ATOMS: atom_id res chain seq x y z
N MET A 1 13.22 10.25 -10.39
CA MET A 1 12.83 9.19 -9.43
C MET A 1 13.54 7.91 -9.82
N LYS A 2 14.09 7.13 -8.88
CA LYS A 2 14.63 5.81 -9.19
C LYS A 2 13.45 4.88 -9.53
N GLN A 3 13.48 4.23 -10.69
CA GLN A 3 12.49 3.22 -11.03
C GLN A 3 12.65 2.05 -10.04
N LYS A 4 11.62 1.82 -9.23
CA LYS A 4 11.58 0.67 -8.31
C LYS A 4 10.97 -0.49 -9.06
N THR A 5 11.62 -1.65 -9.03
CA THR A 5 11.12 -2.88 -9.61
C THR A 5 11.02 -3.92 -8.50
N LEU A 6 9.93 -4.68 -8.50
CA LEU A 6 9.68 -5.75 -7.54
C LEU A 6 9.40 -7.02 -8.35
N ASN A 7 10.23 -8.04 -8.17
CA ASN A 7 10.05 -9.34 -8.81
C ASN A 7 9.45 -10.28 -7.76
N LEU A 8 8.29 -10.87 -8.04
CA LEU A 8 7.56 -11.72 -7.12
C LEU A 8 7.12 -12.98 -7.86
N GLU A 9 7.41 -14.14 -7.29
CA GLU A 9 6.88 -15.42 -7.77
C GLU A 9 5.77 -15.85 -6.80
N LEU A 10 4.53 -15.62 -7.20
CA LEU A 10 3.35 -15.88 -6.36
C LEU A 10 2.33 -16.67 -7.15
N THR A 11 1.59 -17.54 -6.46
CA THR A 11 0.35 -18.08 -7.03
C THR A 11 -0.71 -16.98 -7.12
N ASN A 12 -1.76 -17.21 -7.92
CA ASN A 12 -2.87 -16.26 -8.03
C ASN A 12 -3.52 -15.94 -6.66
N ASP A 13 -3.67 -16.95 -5.80
CA ASP A 13 -4.24 -16.76 -4.46
C ASP A 13 -3.31 -15.93 -3.57
N GLN A 14 -2.00 -16.22 -3.59
CA GLN A 14 -1.00 -15.44 -2.84
C GLN A 14 -0.93 -13.98 -3.33
N PHE A 15 -1.09 -13.76 -4.63
CA PHE A 15 -1.15 -12.43 -5.21
C PHE A 15 -2.40 -11.67 -4.76
N ALA A 16 -3.57 -12.32 -4.77
CA ALA A 16 -4.82 -11.74 -4.29
C ALA A 16 -4.76 -11.42 -2.80
N ASP A 17 -4.23 -12.33 -1.97
CA ASP A 17 -4.05 -12.14 -0.53
C ASP A 17 -3.10 -10.97 -0.24
N LEU A 18 -1.97 -10.88 -0.95
CA LEU A 18 -1.02 -9.78 -0.83
C LEU A 18 -1.66 -8.44 -1.21
N THR A 19 -2.44 -8.42 -2.29
CA THR A 19 -3.16 -7.23 -2.75
C THR A 19 -4.15 -6.77 -1.68
N ASN A 20 -5.00 -7.66 -1.18
CA ASN A 20 -5.99 -7.37 -0.14
C ASN A 20 -5.31 -6.85 1.14
N ALA A 21 -4.23 -7.49 1.58
CA ALA A 21 -3.49 -7.07 2.78
C ALA A 21 -2.88 -5.67 2.63
N LEU A 22 -2.37 -5.31 1.44
CA LEU A 22 -1.85 -3.98 1.16
C LEU A 22 -2.98 -2.93 1.12
N GLU A 23 -4.13 -3.27 0.55
CA GLU A 23 -5.30 -2.39 0.54
C GLU A 23 -5.83 -2.12 1.94
N ASP A 24 -6.00 -3.16 2.76
CA ASP A 24 -6.41 -3.05 4.16
C ASP A 24 -5.43 -2.19 4.96
N HIS A 25 -4.12 -2.37 4.74
CA HIS A 25 -3.11 -1.61 5.45
C HIS A 25 -3.06 -0.13 5.03
N ARG A 26 -3.24 0.14 3.73
CA ARG A 26 -3.39 1.52 3.21
C ARG A 26 -4.61 2.19 3.83
N ASP A 27 -5.74 1.50 3.86
CA ASP A 27 -7.01 2.08 4.32
C ASP A 27 -7.04 2.25 5.84
N TYR A 28 -6.33 1.39 6.58
CA TYR A 28 -5.99 1.65 7.98
C TYR A 28 -5.27 3.00 8.16
N PHE A 29 -4.21 3.28 7.38
CA PHE A 29 -3.50 4.56 7.50
C PHE A 29 -4.35 5.77 7.10
N LYS A 30 -5.21 5.64 6.08
CA LYS A 30 -6.15 6.72 5.74
C LYS A 30 -7.09 7.02 6.91
N LYS A 31 -7.66 5.99 7.53
CA LYS A 31 -8.51 6.14 8.72
C LYS A 31 -7.77 6.81 9.87
N ARG A 32 -6.51 6.44 10.12
CA ARG A 32 -5.68 7.09 11.15
C ARG A 32 -5.38 8.55 10.83
N ALA A 33 -5.23 8.90 9.55
CA ALA A 33 -5.08 10.30 9.14
C ALA A 33 -6.34 11.13 9.43
N ASP A 34 -7.53 10.56 9.17
CA ASP A 34 -8.81 11.19 9.47
C ASP A 34 -9.01 11.36 10.98
N GLU A 35 -8.66 10.35 11.78
CA GLU A 35 -8.68 10.43 13.25
C GLU A 35 -7.67 11.46 13.79
N ALA A 36 -6.50 11.59 13.17
CA ALA A 36 -5.49 12.57 13.55
C ALA A 36 -5.91 14.01 13.28
N MET A 37 -6.75 14.26 12.26
CA MET A 37 -7.35 15.59 12.05
C MET A 37 -8.24 16.03 13.21
N LEU A 38 -8.75 15.07 14.00
CA LEU A 38 -9.54 15.31 15.21
C LEU A 38 -8.66 15.44 16.47
N GLY A 39 -7.34 15.51 16.32
CA GLY A 39 -6.38 15.68 17.43
C GLY A 39 -6.02 14.38 18.17
N MET A 40 -6.29 13.21 17.57
CA MET A 40 -5.96 11.91 18.16
C MET A 40 -4.75 11.27 17.46
N SER A 41 -3.75 10.79 18.21
CA SER A 41 -2.57 10.07 17.69
C SER A 41 -1.48 10.93 17.03
N LEU A 42 -0.60 10.29 16.23
CA LEU A 42 0.45 10.93 15.45
C LEU A 42 -0.15 11.90 14.41
N ASP A 43 0.68 12.82 13.92
CA ASP A 43 0.31 13.84 12.95
C ASP A 43 -0.36 13.27 11.68
N THR A 44 -1.35 14.00 11.15
CA THR A 44 -2.06 13.63 9.92
C THR A 44 -1.12 13.44 8.73
N GLY A 45 -0.07 14.26 8.61
CA GLY A 45 0.93 14.16 7.56
C GLY A 45 1.72 12.85 7.61
N TYR A 46 2.05 12.37 8.82
CA TYR A 46 2.68 11.06 9.00
C TYR A 46 1.79 9.95 8.42
N TRP A 47 0.52 9.88 8.84
CA TRP A 47 -0.40 8.83 8.37
C TRP A 47 -0.66 8.88 6.86
N LYS A 48 -0.82 10.09 6.30
CA LYS A 48 -0.94 10.27 4.84
C LYS A 48 0.28 9.74 4.10
N SER A 49 1.48 10.07 4.56
CA SER A 49 2.73 9.60 3.93
C SER A 49 2.84 8.07 3.96
N ARG A 50 2.35 7.42 5.01
CA ARG A 50 2.34 5.95 5.12
C ARG A 50 1.32 5.33 4.17
N ALA A 51 0.12 5.91 4.06
CA ALA A 51 -0.87 5.46 3.08
C ALA A 51 -0.34 5.58 1.65
N GLU A 52 0.35 6.67 1.32
CA GLU A 52 0.98 6.88 0.01
C GLU A 52 2.08 5.86 -0.27
N GLN A 53 2.93 5.55 0.71
CA GLN A 53 3.97 4.53 0.57
C GLN A 53 3.37 3.15 0.29
N VAL A 54 2.31 2.75 1.00
CA VAL A 54 1.62 1.47 0.75
C VAL A 54 0.96 1.47 -0.62
N GLN A 55 0.35 2.59 -1.04
CA GLN A 55 -0.22 2.72 -2.39
C GLN A 55 0.85 2.60 -3.49
N GLU A 56 2.07 3.10 -3.25
CA GLU A 56 3.21 2.94 -4.15
C GLU A 56 3.60 1.46 -4.30
N ILE A 57 3.68 0.73 -3.17
CA ILE A 57 4.01 -0.70 -3.14
C ILE A 57 2.92 -1.53 -3.82
N LEU A 58 1.65 -1.25 -3.53
CA LEU A 58 0.50 -1.88 -4.19
C LEU A 58 0.57 -1.68 -5.70
N GLY A 59 0.92 -0.47 -6.15
CA GLY A 59 1.18 -0.18 -7.55
C GLY A 59 2.26 -1.07 -8.15
N LEU A 60 3.38 -1.28 -7.45
CA LEU A 60 4.47 -2.17 -7.90
C LEU A 60 4.03 -3.63 -7.98
N VAL A 61 3.31 -4.12 -6.97
CA VAL A 61 2.76 -5.49 -6.95
C VAL A 61 1.80 -5.70 -8.12
N MET A 62 0.86 -4.77 -8.35
CA MET A 62 -0.06 -4.86 -9.48
C MET A 62 0.64 -4.79 -10.85
N HIS A 63 1.78 -4.09 -10.94
CA HIS A 63 2.57 -4.05 -12.17
C HIS A 63 3.37 -5.34 -12.39
N SER A 64 3.89 -5.97 -11.34
CA SER A 64 4.65 -7.22 -11.49
C SER A 64 3.78 -8.34 -12.08
N ALA A 65 2.53 -8.46 -11.63
CA ALA A 65 1.59 -9.45 -12.19
C ALA A 65 1.25 -9.22 -13.66
N ARG A 66 1.40 -8.00 -14.20
CA ARG A 66 1.19 -7.73 -15.63
C ARG A 66 2.38 -8.14 -16.50
N GLN A 67 3.55 -8.36 -15.91
CA GLN A 67 4.76 -8.73 -16.66
C GLN A 67 4.92 -10.24 -16.84
N ASP A 68 4.19 -11.06 -16.07
CA ASP A 68 4.22 -12.53 -16.15
C ASP A 68 3.19 -13.12 -17.15
N HIS A 69 2.48 -12.27 -17.90
CA HIS A 69 1.48 -12.64 -18.91
C HIS A 69 1.90 -12.33 -20.34
#